data_AF-A0A450VTP2-F1
#
_entry.id   AF-A0A450VTP2-F1
#
_cell.length_a   1.000
_cell.length_b   1.000
_cell.length_c   1.000
_cell.angle_alpha   90.00
_cell.angle_beta   90.00
_cell.angle_gamma   90.00
#
_symmetry.space_group_name_H-M   'P 1'
#
loop_
_entity.id
_entity.type
_entity.pdbx_description
1 polymer ?
#
loop_
_entity_poly.entity_id
_entity_poly.type
_entity_poly.pdbx_seq_one_letter_code
_entity_poly.pdbx_strand_id
1 'polypeptide(L)'
;MGHETLMVVIQKNGKPNKARTFESTPSGHQALLKALRTARVTRVGPEATGTYHSDLAVALHTSNRFELMVINPKAAKHYAKARMTRCKT
;
A
#
# COMPACT_ATOMS: atom_id res chain seq x y z
N MET A 1 -5.15 -14.16 12.94
CA MET A 1 -3.73 -14.32 12.58
C MET A 1 -3.41 -13.22 11.59
N GLY A 2 -2.54 -12.28 11.95
CA GLY A 2 -2.17 -11.17 11.06
C GLY A 2 -1.26 -11.68 9.94
N HIS A 3 -1.38 -11.08 8.75
CA HIS A 3 -0.42 -11.37 7.68
C HIS A 3 0.98 -10.92 8.15
N GLU A 4 1.91 -11.86 8.18
CA GLU A 4 3.29 -11.63 8.65
C GLU A 4 4.04 -10.64 7.75
N THR A 5 3.59 -10.50 6.50
CA THR A 5 4.29 -9.75 5.46
C THR A 5 3.41 -8.77 4.70
N LEU A 6 4.01 -7.64 4.32
CA LEU A 6 3.47 -6.57 3.48
C LEU A 6 4.12 -6.65 2.11
N MET A 7 3.33 -6.87 1.07
CA MET A 7 3.80 -6.83 -0.31
C MET A 7 3.57 -5.44 -0.91
N VAL A 8 4.62 -4.83 -1.44
CA VAL A 8 4.62 -3.45 -1.93
C VAL A 8 5.16 -3.40 -3.35
N VAL A 9 4.44 -2.69 -4.21
CA VAL A 9 4.89 -2.32 -5.56
C VAL A 9 5.05 -0.81 -5.62
N ILE A 10 6.23 -0.35 -6.01
CA ILE A 10 6.49 1.07 -6.23
C ILE A 10 6.39 1.33 -7.73
N GLN A 11 5.45 2.19 -8.12
CA GLN A 11 5.29 2.63 -9.50
C GLN A 11 6.09 3.92 -9.74
N LYS A 12 6.81 3.99 -10.86
CA LYS A 12 7.51 5.20 -11.30
C LYS A 12 7.17 5.46 -12.77
N ASN A 13 6.76 6.69 -13.10
CA ASN A 13 6.36 7.09 -14.45
C ASN A 13 5.34 6.13 -15.11
N GLY A 14 4.32 5.73 -14.35
CA GLY A 14 3.29 4.79 -14.82
C GLY A 14 3.72 3.33 -14.90
N LYS A 15 4.99 3.00 -14.64
CA LYS A 15 5.51 1.62 -14.74
C LYS A 15 5.72 1.00 -13.35
N PRO A 16 5.13 -0.17 -13.07
CA PRO A 16 5.35 -0.87 -11.80
C PRO A 16 6.76 -1.47 -11.77
N ASN A 17 7.46 -1.31 -10.64
CA ASN A 17 8.69 -2.06 -10.38
C ASN A 17 8.37 -3.46 -9.81
N LYS A 18 9.42 -4.27 -9.62
CA LYS A 18 9.29 -5.57 -8.96
C LYS A 18 8.66 -5.42 -7.58
N ALA A 19 7.76 -6.35 -7.25
CA ALA A 19 7.19 -6.45 -5.92
C ALA A 19 8.29 -6.69 -4.89
N ARG A 20 8.13 -6.08 -3.73
CA ARG A 20 9.01 -6.20 -2.57
C ARG A 20 8.19 -6.60 -1.36
N THR A 21 8.80 -7.39 -0.48
CA THR A 21 8.16 -7.83 0.75
C THR A 21 8.83 -7.14 1.94
N PHE A 22 8.01 -6.74 2.91
CA PHE A 22 8.43 -6.18 4.18
C PHE A 22 7.72 -6.91 5.31
N GLU A 23 8.32 -6.96 6.49
CA GLU A 23 7.66 -7.47 7.69
C GLU A 23 6.51 -6.56 8.12
N SER A 24 5.41 -7.13 8.61
CA SER A 24 4.31 -6.38 9.23
C SER A 24 4.59 -6.05 10.70
N THR A 25 5.84 -5.71 11.01
CA THR A 25 6.32 -5.33 12.34
C THR A 25 6.69 -3.84 12.35
N PRO A 26 6.80 -3.19 13.52
CA PRO A 26 7.24 -1.79 13.60
C PRO A 26 8.57 -1.52 12.89
N SER A 27 9.54 -2.44 12.99
CA SER A 27 10.83 -2.33 12.27
C SER A 27 10.66 -2.49 10.76
N GLY A 28 9.79 -3.41 10.33
CA GLY A 28 9.40 -3.56 8.92
C GLY A 28 8.72 -2.32 8.35
N HIS A 29 7.86 -1.65 9.13
CA HIS A 29 7.23 -0.38 8.75
C HIS A 29 8.29 0.73 8.57
N GLN A 30 9.29 0.83 9.46
CA GLN A 30 10.37 1.80 9.29
C GLN A 30 11.23 1.52 8.05
N ALA A 31 11.51 0.24 7.77
CA ALA A 31 12.22 -0.16 6.54
C ALA A 31 11.42 0.20 5.28
N LEU A 32 10.09 0.02 5.31
CA LEU A 32 9.19 0.45 4.25
C LEU A 32 9.20 1.97 4.07
N LEU A 33 9.03 2.75 5.14
CA LEU A 33 9.08 4.21 5.10
C LEU A 33 10.40 4.72 4.50
N LYS A 34 11.53 4.10 4.87
CA LYS A 34 12.85 4.40 4.29
C LYS A 34 12.87 4.10 2.79
N ALA A 35 12.36 2.95 2.36
CA ALA A 35 12.31 2.59 0.95
C ALA A 35 11.46 3.56 0.13
N LEU A 36 10.29 3.95 0.65
CA LEU A 36 9.40 4.93 0.00
C LEU A 36 10.05 6.32 -0.11
N ARG A 37 10.76 6.76 0.94
CA ARG A 37 11.53 8.01 0.93
C ARG A 37 12.63 8.00 -0.13
N THR A 38 13.43 6.94 -0.18
CA THR A 38 14.51 6.79 -1.17
C THR A 38 13.96 6.80 -2.60
N ALA A 39 12.80 6.15 -2.81
CA ALA A 39 12.12 6.15 -4.10
C ALA A 39 11.38 7.46 -4.43
N ARG A 40 11.39 8.46 -3.52
CA ARG A 40 10.69 9.73 -3.65
C ARG A 40 9.19 9.57 -3.92
N VAL A 41 8.57 8.56 -3.30
CA VAL A 41 7.12 8.36 -3.39
C VAL A 41 6.40 9.53 -2.72
N THR A 42 5.34 10.02 -3.36
CA THR A 42 4.48 11.10 -2.85
C THR A 42 3.13 10.61 -2.34
N ARG A 43 2.66 9.46 -2.82
CA ARG A 43 1.33 8.93 -2.54
C ARG A 43 1.39 7.43 -2.28
N VAL A 44 0.64 6.97 -1.28
CA VAL A 44 0.59 5.57 -0.87
C VAL A 44 -0.86 5.11 -0.79
N GLY A 45 -1.14 3.97 -1.42
CA GLY A 45 -2.47 3.38 -1.49
C GLY A 45 -2.51 1.96 -0.93
N PRO A 46 -2.60 1.75 0.39
CA PRO A 46 -2.78 0.42 0.94
C PRO A 46 -4.21 -0.09 0.66
N GLU A 47 -4.33 -1.38 0.36
CA GLU A 47 -5.64 -2.04 0.25
C GLU A 47 -6.15 -2.42 1.64
N ALA A 48 -7.34 -1.98 2.01
CA ALA A 48 -7.93 -2.21 3.32
C ALA A 48 -8.49 -3.64 3.46
N THR A 49 -7.62 -4.65 3.56
CA THR A 49 -8.02 -6.02 3.90
C THR A 49 -8.05 -6.21 5.43
N GLY A 50 -9.14 -5.78 6.08
CA GLY A 50 -9.36 -5.96 7.52
C GLY A 50 -8.59 -4.97 8.42
N THR A 51 -8.57 -5.18 9.74
CA THR A 51 -7.97 -4.24 10.72
C THR A 51 -6.44 -4.21 10.75
N TYR A 52 -5.78 -5.13 10.04
CA TYR A 52 -4.32 -5.32 10.08
C TYR A 52 -3.49 -4.18 9.47
N HIS A 53 -4.12 -3.26 8.72
CA HIS A 53 -3.43 -2.13 8.10
C HIS A 53 -3.37 -0.88 8.98
N SER A 54 -4.04 -0.86 10.14
CA SER A 54 -4.18 0.35 10.97
C SER A 54 -2.83 0.89 11.44
N ASP A 55 -1.95 0.05 11.96
CA ASP A 55 -0.64 0.49 12.48
C ASP A 55 0.26 1.04 11.36
N LEU A 56 0.21 0.42 10.18
CA LEU A 56 0.92 0.90 9.00
C LEU A 56 0.34 2.24 8.50
N ALA A 57 -0.98 2.36 8.47
CA ALA A 57 -1.67 3.59 8.06
C ALA A 57 -1.32 4.75 9.00
N VAL A 58 -1.31 4.50 10.32
CA VAL A 58 -0.86 5.48 11.32
C VAL A 58 0.61 5.85 11.10
N ALA A 59 1.51 4.88 10.93
CA ALA A 59 2.93 5.16 10.69
C ALA A 59 3.16 5.99 9.41
N LEU A 60 2.42 5.71 8.34
CA LEU A 60 2.46 6.47 7.09
C LEU A 60 1.93 7.89 7.29
N HIS A 61 0.81 8.04 7.99
CA HIS A 61 0.18 9.34 8.26
C HIS A 61 1.06 10.23 9.15
N THR A 62 1.57 9.69 10.26
CA THR A 62 2.44 10.40 11.22
C THR A 62 3.75 10.87 10.60
N SER A 63 4.23 10.22 9.54
CA SER A 63 5.43 10.68 8.82
C SER A 63 5.25 12.05 8.14
N ASN A 64 4.01 12.52 7.98
CA ASN A 64 3.61 13.78 7.33
C ASN A 64 4.24 13.99 5.94
N ARG A 65 4.64 12.91 5.27
CA ARG A 65 5.40 12.93 4.00
C ARG A 65 4.59 12.43 2.82
N PHE A 66 3.61 11.57 3.07
CA PHE A 66 2.89 10.86 2.02
C PHE A 66 1.41 11.24 2.03
N GLU A 67 0.86 11.44 0.85
CA GLU A 67 -0.59 11.43 0.66
C GLU A 67 -1.09 10.00 0.81
N LEU A 68 -1.78 9.73 1.93
CA LEU A 68 -2.33 8.42 2.22
C LEU A 68 -3.76 8.31 1.70
N MET A 69 -4.03 7.30 0.88
CA MET A 69 -5.37 6.97 0.40
C MET A 69 -5.66 5.50 0.67
N VAL A 70 -6.56 5.20 1.58
CA VAL A 70 -6.91 3.81 1.88
C VAL A 70 -7.90 3.30 0.82
N ILE A 71 -7.51 2.30 0.05
CA ILE A 71 -8.34 1.77 -1.05
C ILE A 71 -9.43 0.88 -0.46
N ASN A 72 -10.69 1.23 -0.72
CA ASN A 72 -11.82 0.36 -0.44
C ASN A 72 -11.90 -0.73 -1.54
N PRO A 73 -11.66 -2.01 -1.22
CA PRO A 73 -11.64 -3.08 -2.22
C PRO A 73 -12.99 -3.29 -2.89
N LYS A 74 -14.11 -3.05 -2.19
CA LYS A 74 -15.46 -3.13 -2.77
C LYS A 74 -15.67 -2.04 -3.83
N ALA A 75 -15.24 -0.82 -3.53
CA ALA A 75 -15.33 0.29 -4.48
C ALA A 75 -14.40 0.06 -5.70
N ALA A 76 -13.16 -0.37 -5.46
CA ALA A 76 -12.21 -0.70 -6.52
C ALA A 76 -12.74 -1.81 -7.44
N LYS A 77 -13.33 -2.87 -6.87
CA LYS A 77 -13.97 -3.96 -7.63
C LYS A 77 -15.14 -3.46 -8.48
N HIS A 78 -16.02 -2.62 -7.92
CA HIS A 78 -17.14 -2.06 -8.68
C HIS A 78 -16.69 -1.13 -9.81
N TYR A 79 -15.68 -0.30 -9.56
CA TYR A 79 -15.09 0.55 -10.60
C TYR A 79 -14.48 -0.26 -11.74
N ALA A 80 -13.72 -1.31 -11.42
CA ALA A 80 -13.13 -2.19 -12.44
C ALA A 80 -14.20 -2.89 -13.29
N LYS A 81 -15.31 -3.34 -12.66
CA LYS A 81 -16.48 -3.90 -13.37
C LYS A 81 -17.14 -2.89 -14.30
N ALA A 82 -17.39 -1.67 -13.83
CA ALA A 82 -17.97 -0.60 -14.64
C ALA A 82 -17.09 -0.25 -15.85
N ARG A 83 -15.77 -0.36 -15.71
CA ARG A 83 -14.81 -0.18 -16.81
C ARG A 83 -14.65 -1.39 -17.74
N MET A 84 -15.42 -2.47 -17.54
CA MET A 84 -15.28 -3.73 -18.27
C MET A 84 -13.85 -4.31 -18.21
N THR A 85 -13.11 -3.97 -17.15
CA THR A 85 -11.74 -4.46 -16.91
C THR A 85 -11.78 -5.64 -15.94
N ARG A 86 -11.05 -6.72 -16.26
CA ARG A 86 -11.04 -7.92 -15.43
C ARG A 86 -10.27 -7.66 -14.13
N CYS A 87 -10.99 -7.55 -13.01
CA CYS A 87 -10.39 -7.53 -11.67
C CYS A 87 -10.43 -8.95 -11.11
N LYS A 88 -9.26 -9.61 -11.00
CA LYS A 88 -9.16 -10.87 -10.24
C LYS A 88 -9.22 -10.47 -8.76
N THR A 89 -10.26 -10.88 -8.04
CA THR A 89 -10.18 -11.01 -6.57
C THR A 89 -9.28 -12.18 -6.23
#